data_AF-A0A1E7XAQ1-F1
#
_entry.id   AF-A0A1E7XAQ1-F1
#
_cell.length_a   1.000
_cell.length_b   1.000
_cell.length_c   1.000
_cell.angle_alpha   90.00
_cell.angle_beta   90.00
_cell.angle_gamma   90.00
#
_symmetry.space_group_name_H-M   'P 1'
#
loop_
_entity.id
_entity.type
_entity.pdbx_description
1 polymer ?
#
loop_
_entity_poly.entity_id
_entity_poly.type
_entity_poly.pdbx_seq_one_letter_code
_entity_poly.pdbx_strand_id
1 'polypeptide(L)'
;MTQTDDLIKQMSKDRPGFKEKFEHYSQQFDYAVAIFNLRKTVGLTQQQLADKVGVPQSTIARVETGDGNITMKNMERIAAAVDKQLVIEFK
;
A
#
# COMPACT_ATOMS: atom_id res chain seq x y z
N MET A 1 -9.61 21.08 4.03
CA MET A 1 -10.27 19.86 4.52
C MET A 1 -11.33 19.48 3.51
N THR A 2 -11.31 18.22 3.09
CA THR A 2 -12.28 17.64 2.18
C THR A 2 -13.53 17.18 2.96
N GLN A 3 -14.64 16.95 2.26
CA GLN A 3 -15.84 16.34 2.87
C GLN A 3 -15.53 14.98 3.53
N THR A 4 -14.55 14.24 3.00
CA THR A 4 -14.07 12.97 3.55
C THR A 4 -13.36 13.17 4.89
N ASP A 5 -12.51 14.20 5.01
CA ASP A 5 -11.78 14.50 6.24
C ASP A 5 -12.73 14.81 7.40
N ASP A 6 -13.78 15.58 7.12
CA ASP A 6 -14.80 15.94 8.11
C ASP A 6 -15.59 14.71 8.56
N LEU A 7 -15.93 13.80 7.64
CA LEU A 7 -16.62 12.55 7.95
C LEU A 7 -15.75 11.64 8.84
N ILE A 8 -14.46 11.48 8.51
CA ILE A 8 -13.50 10.70 9.31
C ILE A 8 -13.42 11.25 10.74
N LYS A 9 -13.34 12.59 10.88
CA LYS A 9 -13.29 13.26 12.18
C LYS A 9 -14.55 13.02 13.00
N GLN A 10 -15.72 13.03 12.38
CA GLN A 10 -16.99 12.72 13.04
C GLN A 10 -17.03 11.25 13.48
N MET A 11 -16.76 10.31 12.56
CA MET A 11 -16.78 8.88 12.85
C MET A 11 -15.77 8.46 13.93
N SER A 12 -14.62 9.13 13.98
CA SER A 12 -13.60 8.91 15.00
C SER A 12 -14.06 9.28 16.41
N LYS A 13 -15.02 10.20 16.55
CA LYS A 13 -15.62 10.55 17.85
C LYS A 13 -16.73 9.58 18.23
N ASP A 14 -17.55 9.21 17.25
CA ASP A 14 -18.80 8.48 17.50
C ASP A 14 -18.61 6.96 17.66
N ARG A 15 -17.49 6.41 17.18
CA ARG A 15 -17.25 4.96 17.12
C ARG A 15 -15.92 4.57 17.77
N PRO A 16 -15.95 3.90 18.94
CA PRO A 16 -14.75 3.36 19.56
C PRO A 16 -13.97 2.45 18.61
N GLY A 17 -12.64 2.60 18.56
CA GLY A 17 -11.77 1.82 17.70
C GLY A 17 -11.78 2.20 16.21
N PHE A 18 -12.59 3.18 15.79
CA PHE A 18 -12.60 3.63 14.39
C PHE A 18 -11.30 4.32 14.02
N LYS A 19 -10.81 5.23 14.88
CA LYS A 19 -9.60 6.00 14.63
C LYS A 19 -8.38 5.10 14.37
N GLU A 20 -8.13 4.12 15.25
CA GLU A 20 -6.98 3.22 15.11
C GLU A 20 -7.08 2.35 13.85
N LYS A 21 -8.28 1.84 13.53
CA LYS A 21 -8.51 1.10 12.28
C LYS A 21 -8.29 1.99 11.06
N PHE A 22 -8.81 3.21 11.08
CA PHE A 22 -8.63 4.17 10.00
C PHE A 22 -7.16 4.49 9.78
N GLU A 23 -6.41 4.79 10.84
CA GLU A 23 -4.97 5.03 10.78
C GLU A 23 -4.21 3.82 10.21
N HIS A 24 -4.56 2.60 10.65
CA HIS A 24 -3.98 1.37 10.10
C HIS A 24 -4.26 1.23 8.60
N TYR A 25 -5.52 1.38 8.16
CA TYR A 25 -5.87 1.26 6.74
C TYR A 25 -5.28 2.40 5.90
N SER A 26 -5.16 3.61 6.45
CA SER A 26 -4.49 4.73 5.80
C SER A 26 -3.03 4.40 5.53
N GLN A 27 -2.32 3.84 6.52
CA GLN A 27 -0.92 3.42 6.36
C GLN A 27 -0.77 2.29 5.33
N GLN A 28 -1.66 1.30 5.35
CA GLN A 28 -1.67 0.24 4.33
C GLN A 28 -1.91 0.79 2.92
N PHE A 29 -2.76 1.80 2.80
CA PHE A 29 -3.01 2.48 1.53
C PHE A 29 -1.77 3.25 1.05
N ASP A 30 -1.05 3.92 1.92
CA ASP A 30 0.21 4.59 1.57
C ASP A 30 1.24 3.59 1.01
N TYR A 31 1.33 2.40 1.59
CA TYR A 31 2.15 1.31 1.07
C TYR A 31 1.69 0.81 -0.30
N ALA A 32 0.37 0.66 -0.50
CA ALA A 32 -0.20 0.28 -1.78
C ALA A 32 0.15 1.28 -2.89
N VAL A 33 0.01 2.58 -2.59
CA VAL A 33 0.37 3.68 -3.50
C VAL A 33 1.86 3.67 -3.82
N ALA A 34 2.73 3.46 -2.82
CA ALA A 34 4.17 3.37 -3.04
C ALA A 34 4.54 2.22 -3.99
N ILE A 35 3.94 1.05 -3.82
CA ILE A 35 4.16 -0.13 -4.68
C ILE A 35 3.62 0.11 -6.09
N PHE A 36 2.42 0.69 -6.22
CA PHE A 36 1.84 1.05 -7.51
C PHE A 36 2.75 2.02 -8.27
N ASN A 37 3.25 3.05 -7.59
CA ASN A 37 4.15 4.03 -8.17
C ASN A 37 5.47 3.40 -8.61
N LEU A 38 6.08 2.57 -7.74
CA LEU A 38 7.29 1.81 -8.09
C LEU A 38 7.08 1.03 -9.39
N ARG A 39 6.00 0.25 -9.49
CA ARG A 39 5.66 -0.54 -10.68
C ARG A 39 5.55 0.33 -11.93
N LYS A 40 4.84 1.46 -11.81
CA LYS A 40 4.66 2.41 -12.92
C LYS A 40 5.97 3.05 -13.35
N THR A 41 6.83 3.44 -12.41
CA THR A 41 8.14 4.02 -12.68
C THR A 41 9.06 3.06 -13.44
N VAL A 42 8.99 1.76 -13.14
CA VAL A 42 9.76 0.73 -13.87
C VAL A 42 9.04 0.20 -15.13
N GLY A 43 7.87 0.76 -15.48
CA GLY A 43 7.17 0.47 -16.73
C GLY A 43 6.50 -0.90 -16.81
N LEU A 44 6.19 -1.54 -15.67
CA LEU A 44 5.64 -2.89 -15.65
C LEU A 44 4.11 -2.94 -15.56
N THR A 45 3.50 -3.95 -16.16
CA THR A 45 2.13 -4.36 -15.86
C THR A 45 2.07 -5.09 -14.51
N GLN A 46 0.86 -5.24 -13.94
CA GLN A 46 0.69 -6.01 -12.70
C GLN A 46 1.13 -7.47 -12.87
N GLN A 47 0.86 -8.07 -14.04
CA GLN A 47 1.29 -9.43 -14.35
C GLN A 47 2.83 -9.53 -14.38
N GLN A 48 3.50 -8.60 -15.06
CA GLN A 48 4.97 -8.62 -15.16
C GLN A 48 5.64 -8.43 -13.80
N LEU A 49 5.09 -7.57 -12.93
CA LEU A 49 5.59 -7.46 -11.57
C LEU A 49 5.35 -8.75 -10.78
N ALA A 50 4.16 -9.35 -10.92
CA ALA A 50 3.82 -10.61 -10.26
C ALA A 50 4.78 -11.74 -10.66
N ASP A 51 5.10 -11.85 -11.95
CA ASP A 51 6.04 -12.84 -12.49
C ASP A 51 7.45 -12.65 -11.90
N LYS A 52 7.92 -11.39 -11.80
CA LYS A 52 9.22 -11.07 -11.18
C LYS A 52 9.27 -11.38 -9.68
N VAL A 53 8.17 -11.15 -8.96
CA VAL A 53 8.08 -11.41 -7.52
C VAL A 53 7.82 -12.90 -7.21
N GLY A 54 7.31 -13.65 -8.18
CA GLY A 54 6.94 -15.06 -8.03
C GLY A 54 5.61 -15.26 -7.31
N VAL A 55 4.61 -14.43 -7.62
CA VAL A 55 3.25 -14.50 -7.04
C VAL A 55 2.18 -14.42 -8.13
N PRO A 56 0.92 -14.83 -7.86
CA PRO A 56 -0.17 -14.60 -8.80
C PRO A 56 -0.44 -13.10 -9.02
N GLN A 57 -0.86 -12.70 -10.22
CA GLN A 57 -1.21 -11.29 -10.53
C GLN A 57 -2.29 -10.73 -9.59
N SER A 58 -3.25 -11.56 -9.17
CA SER A 58 -4.27 -11.19 -8.18
C SER A 58 -3.68 -10.79 -6.82
N THR A 59 -2.47 -11.23 -6.50
CA THR A 59 -1.75 -10.79 -5.30
C THR A 59 -1.23 -9.37 -5.46
N ILE A 60 -0.64 -9.03 -6.61
CA ILE A 60 -0.22 -7.65 -6.91
C ILE A 60 -1.43 -6.71 -6.99
N ALA A 61 -2.54 -7.14 -7.59
CA ALA A 61 -3.76 -6.35 -7.66
C ALA A 61 -4.33 -6.02 -6.26
N ARG A 62 -4.37 -7.00 -5.35
CA ARG A 62 -4.79 -6.78 -3.95
C ARG A 62 -3.84 -5.83 -3.21
N VAL A 63 -2.53 -6.03 -3.38
CA VAL A 63 -1.52 -5.13 -2.80
C VAL A 63 -1.72 -3.70 -3.27
N GLU A 64 -1.91 -3.46 -4.57
CA GLU A 64 -2.06 -2.10 -5.12
C GLU A 64 -3.40 -1.43 -4.80
N THR A 65 -4.38 -2.19 -4.32
CA THR A 65 -5.68 -1.67 -3.88
C THR A 65 -5.74 -1.46 -2.36
N GLY A 66 -4.66 -1.78 -1.63
CA GLY A 66 -4.66 -1.76 -0.17
C GLY A 66 -5.50 -2.85 0.47
N ASP A 67 -5.91 -3.86 -0.31
CA ASP A 67 -6.70 -4.99 0.17
C ASP A 67 -5.76 -6.07 0.75
N GLY A 68 -5.44 -5.91 2.04
CA GLY A 68 -4.66 -6.86 2.81
C GLY A 68 -3.64 -6.21 3.74
N ASN A 69 -2.79 -7.03 4.34
CA ASN A 69 -1.69 -6.58 5.21
C ASN A 69 -0.37 -6.60 4.44
N ILE A 70 0.04 -5.44 3.94
CA ILE A 70 1.35 -5.19 3.33
C ILE A 70 2.38 -5.06 4.46
N THR A 71 3.33 -5.97 4.45
CA THR A 71 4.43 -6.01 5.41
C THR A 71 5.69 -5.41 4.80
N MET A 72 6.59 -4.90 5.65
CA MET A 72 7.94 -4.47 5.25
C MET A 72 8.66 -5.53 4.41
N LYS A 73 8.61 -6.79 4.85
CA LYS A 73 9.19 -7.92 4.12
C LYS A 73 8.65 -8.09 2.70
N ASN A 74 7.35 -7.86 2.49
CA ASN A 74 6.77 -7.92 1.15
C ASN A 74 7.22 -6.72 0.30
N MET A 75 7.32 -5.53 0.89
CA MET A 75 7.85 -4.34 0.20
C MET A 75 9.31 -4.53 -0.23
N GLU A 76 10.15 -5.10 0.63
CA GLU A 76 11.54 -5.45 0.32
C GLU A 76 11.63 -6.45 -0.84
N ARG A 77 10.80 -7.52 -0.82
CA ARG A 77 10.74 -8.51 -1.90
C ARG A 77 10.32 -7.89 -3.23
N ILE A 78 9.33 -7.00 -3.22
CA ILE A 78 8.86 -6.30 -4.41
C ILE A 78 9.94 -5.37 -4.96
N ALA A 79 10.62 -4.60 -4.10
CA ALA A 79 11.71 -3.72 -4.50
C ALA A 79 12.87 -4.52 -5.13
N ALA A 80 13.28 -5.62 -4.49
CA ALA A 80 14.34 -6.49 -5.00
C ALA A 80 14.01 -7.10 -6.37
N ALA A 81 12.74 -7.46 -6.61
CA ALA A 81 12.29 -8.03 -7.89
C ALA A 81 12.43 -7.08 -9.10
N VAL A 82 12.63 -5.78 -8.83
CA VAL A 82 12.81 -4.73 -9.84
C VAL A 82 14.13 -3.98 -9.68
N ASP A 83 15.12 -4.61 -9.03
CA ASP A 83 16.47 -4.08 -8.81
C ASP A 83 16.47 -2.70 -8.11
N LYS A 84 15.55 -2.53 -7.15
CA LYS A 84 15.45 -1.35 -6.27
C LYS A 84 15.67 -1.74 -4.81
N GLN A 85 15.89 -0.72 -3.97
CA GLN A 85 16.02 -0.86 -2.53
C GLN A 85 14.89 -0.11 -1.84
N LEU A 86 14.34 -0.72 -0.77
CA LEU A 86 13.41 -0.04 0.12
C LEU A 86 14.20 0.93 1.00
N VAL A 87 13.83 2.21 0.98
CA VAL A 87 14.42 3.26 1.81
C VAL A 87 13.35 3.81 2.73
N ILE A 88 13.67 3.93 4.02
CA ILE A 88 12.82 4.55 5.04
C ILE A 88 13.52 5.82 5.52
N GLU A 89 12.85 6.96 5.43
CA GLU A 89 13.37 8.25 5.87
C GLU A 89 12.35 8.90 6.81
N PHE A 90 12.81 9.40 7.96
CA PHE A 90 12.02 10.24 8.85
C PHE A 90 12.31 11.70 8.51
N LYS A 91 11.26 12.48 8.25
CA LYS A 91 11.35 13.92 7.99
C LYS A 91 10.68 14.69 9.12
#